data_AF-A0A7S4VBZ9-F1
#
_entry.id   AF-A0A7S4VBZ9-F1
#
_cell.length_a   1.000
_cell.length_b   1.000
_cell.length_c   1.000
_cell.angle_alpha   90.00
_cell.angle_beta   90.00
_cell.angle_gamma   90.00
#
_symmetry.space_group_name_H-M   'P 1'
#
loop_
_entity.id
_entity.type
_entity.pdbx_description
1 polymer ?
#
loop_
_entity_poly.entity_id
_entity_poly.type
_entity_poly.pdbx_seq_one_letter_code
_entity_poly.pdbx_strand_id
1 'polypeptide(L)'
;MASFADCPLAFIEEPEEERARVERLRAEDPISLQDAVNTSQALVAAAKDGDIEEVRRVVANAEEGEFLQVFVLQAVVHALRAVSLGLMQEFVRWGVPLRHEQLTQAMHLICEVTTRDNFSDAWRILQLLMEGNANGGMDINQPRSVDGWTPLCIACVDACLPLAFKLLELKADPNIITRSDETPLALAKRALPGDTEEQREARGIISNMLRSYGAQESTRDVLAMSRGANKRPTGAKAA
;
A
#
# COMPACT_ATOMS: atom_id res chain seq x y z
N MET A 1 -9.62 -8.05 22.22
CA MET A 1 -9.26 -8.81 21.00
C MET A 1 -10.52 -8.96 20.18
N ALA A 2 -10.45 -8.69 18.87
CA ALA A 2 -11.59 -8.96 17.99
C ALA A 2 -11.83 -10.47 17.92
N SER A 3 -13.09 -10.90 17.85
CA SER A 3 -13.41 -12.32 17.66
C SER A 3 -13.08 -12.75 16.23
N PHE A 4 -12.75 -14.02 16.01
CA PHE A 4 -12.62 -14.60 14.67
C PHE A 4 -13.84 -14.32 13.79
N ALA A 5 -15.05 -14.30 14.39
CA ALA A 5 -16.28 -13.98 13.66
C ALA A 5 -16.31 -12.55 13.10
N ASP A 6 -15.63 -11.60 13.75
CA ASP A 6 -15.58 -10.20 13.34
C ASP A 6 -14.39 -9.90 12.40
N CYS A 7 -13.24 -10.53 12.68
CA CYS A 7 -11.99 -10.31 11.96
C CYS A 7 -11.32 -11.64 11.57
N PRO A 8 -11.91 -12.42 10.65
CA PRO A 8 -11.43 -13.77 10.31
C PRO A 8 -10.07 -13.79 9.61
N LEU A 9 -9.61 -12.65 9.06
CA LEU A 9 -8.32 -12.53 8.39
C LEU A 9 -7.27 -11.77 9.22
N ALA A 10 -7.58 -11.46 10.49
CA ALA A 10 -6.61 -10.88 11.41
C ALA A 10 -5.58 -11.93 11.84
N PHE A 11 -4.31 -11.55 11.91
CA PHE A 11 -3.27 -12.44 12.40
C PHE A 11 -3.29 -12.45 13.92
N ILE A 12 -3.44 -13.65 14.48
CA ILE A 12 -3.54 -13.89 15.93
C ILE A 12 -2.23 -14.37 16.56
N GLU A 13 -1.27 -14.74 15.72
CA GLU A 13 0.02 -15.31 16.12
C GLU A 13 1.13 -14.70 15.26
N GLU A 14 2.36 -14.66 15.78
CA GLU A 14 3.52 -14.19 15.03
C GLU A 14 3.94 -15.22 13.95
N PRO A 15 4.65 -14.82 12.88
CA PRO A 15 5.04 -15.74 11.82
C PRO A 15 5.86 -16.96 12.29
N GLU A 16 6.63 -16.82 13.37
CA GLU A 16 7.38 -17.94 13.99
C GLU A 16 6.46 -18.94 14.69
N GLU A 17 5.41 -18.45 15.33
CA GLU A 17 4.42 -19.25 16.05
C GLU A 17 3.54 -20.03 15.08
N GLU A 18 3.09 -19.39 13.99
CA GLU A 18 2.37 -20.07 12.91
C GLU A 18 3.20 -21.21 12.32
N ARG A 19 4.50 -20.96 12.04
CA ARG A 19 5.40 -22.00 11.52
C ARG A 19 5.49 -23.19 12.48
N ALA A 20 5.68 -22.94 13.77
CA ALA A 20 5.71 -24.01 14.77
C ALA A 20 4.38 -24.77 14.86
N ARG A 21 3.23 -24.06 14.77
CA ARG A 21 1.90 -24.67 14.74
C ARG A 21 1.72 -25.56 13.51
N VAL A 22 2.09 -25.08 12.33
CA VAL A 22 2.03 -25.84 11.07
C VAL A 22 2.95 -27.08 11.12
N GLU A 23 4.13 -26.97 11.71
CA GLU A 23 5.04 -28.11 11.93
C GLU A 23 4.44 -29.16 12.88
N ARG A 24 3.80 -28.72 13.98
CA ARG A 24 3.08 -29.63 14.89
C ARG A 24 1.92 -30.33 14.18
N LEU A 25 1.06 -29.58 13.47
CA LEU A 25 -0.06 -30.15 12.72
C LEU A 25 0.44 -31.17 11.69
N ARG A 26 1.55 -30.89 11.00
CA ARG A 26 2.15 -31.85 10.06
C ARG A 26 2.51 -33.20 10.71
N ALA A 27 2.93 -33.19 11.98
CA ALA A 27 3.33 -34.40 12.69
C ALA A 27 2.16 -35.10 13.41
N GLU A 28 1.26 -34.32 14.00
CA GLU A 28 0.24 -34.79 14.93
C GLU A 28 -1.16 -34.90 14.30
N ASP A 29 -1.49 -34.01 13.36
CA ASP A 29 -2.81 -33.96 12.71
C ASP A 29 -2.72 -33.46 11.25
N PRO A 30 -2.29 -34.32 10.31
CA PRO A 30 -2.13 -33.95 8.91
C PRO A 30 -3.44 -33.61 8.20
N ILE A 31 -4.59 -34.07 8.72
CA ILE A 31 -5.91 -33.82 8.12
C ILE A 31 -6.27 -32.35 8.35
N SER A 32 -6.19 -31.87 9.59
CA SER A 32 -6.43 -30.46 9.91
C SER A 32 -5.46 -29.52 9.19
N LEU A 33 -4.19 -29.93 8.99
CA LEU A 33 -3.27 -29.16 8.15
C LEU A 33 -3.74 -29.07 6.70
N GLN A 34 -4.20 -30.19 6.14
CA GLN A 34 -4.67 -30.24 4.76
C GLN A 34 -5.92 -29.37 4.57
N ASP A 35 -6.83 -29.36 5.54
CA ASP A 35 -8.03 -28.52 5.53
C ASP A 35 -7.67 -27.03 5.57
N ALA A 36 -6.77 -26.61 6.48
CA ALA A 36 -6.25 -25.24 6.51
C ALA A 36 -5.61 -24.81 5.17
N VAL A 37 -4.82 -25.70 4.55
CA VAL A 37 -4.22 -25.44 3.23
C VAL A 37 -5.30 -25.32 2.15
N ASN A 38 -6.30 -26.20 2.13
CA ASN A 38 -7.38 -26.18 1.15
C ASN A 38 -8.23 -24.90 1.26
N THR A 39 -8.64 -24.54 2.48
CA THR A 39 -9.40 -23.31 2.78
C THR A 39 -8.61 -22.07 2.37
N SER A 40 -7.33 -22.01 2.73
CA SER A 40 -6.42 -20.92 2.35
C SER A 40 -6.22 -20.82 0.83
N GLN A 41 -6.11 -21.95 0.11
CA GLN A 41 -6.00 -21.97 -1.35
C GLN A 41 -7.29 -21.53 -2.04
N ALA A 42 -8.45 -21.93 -1.52
CA ALA A 42 -9.74 -21.50 -2.03
C ALA A 42 -9.91 -19.98 -1.92
N LEU A 43 -9.50 -19.38 -0.80
CA LEU A 43 -9.47 -17.92 -0.63
C LEU A 43 -8.63 -17.24 -1.72
N VAL A 44 -7.41 -17.73 -1.97
CA VAL A 44 -6.52 -17.17 -2.98
C VAL A 44 -7.09 -17.33 -4.39
N ALA A 45 -7.65 -18.50 -4.72
CA ALA A 45 -8.25 -18.77 -6.02
C ALA A 45 -9.43 -17.82 -6.29
N ALA A 46 -10.35 -17.70 -5.35
CA ALA A 46 -11.51 -16.82 -5.46
C ALA A 46 -11.09 -15.34 -5.58
N ALA A 47 -10.11 -14.90 -4.78
CA ALA A 47 -9.57 -13.54 -4.85
C ALA A 47 -8.88 -13.25 -6.19
N LYS A 48 -8.16 -14.23 -6.74
CA LYS A 48 -7.51 -14.13 -8.05
C LYS A 48 -8.53 -14.02 -9.19
N ASP A 49 -9.63 -14.75 -9.09
CA ASP A 49 -10.70 -14.73 -10.08
C ASP A 49 -11.64 -13.52 -9.90
N GLY A 50 -11.47 -12.75 -8.83
CA GLY A 50 -12.30 -11.59 -8.52
C GLY A 50 -13.69 -11.94 -7.99
N ASP A 51 -13.92 -13.19 -7.60
CA ASP A 51 -15.21 -13.69 -7.13
C ASP A 51 -15.41 -13.37 -5.64
N ILE A 52 -16.00 -12.19 -5.40
CA ILE A 52 -16.28 -11.69 -4.05
C ILE A 52 -17.25 -12.61 -3.30
N GLU A 53 -18.23 -13.19 -3.97
CA GLU A 53 -19.22 -14.06 -3.32
C GLU A 53 -18.60 -15.38 -2.88
N GLU A 54 -17.72 -15.94 -3.71
CA GLU A 54 -16.95 -17.12 -3.35
C GLU A 54 -15.98 -16.83 -2.19
N VAL A 55 -15.29 -15.68 -2.22
CA VAL A 55 -14.45 -15.23 -1.10
C VAL A 55 -15.25 -15.15 0.20
N ARG A 56 -16.45 -14.55 0.18
CA ARG A 56 -17.35 -14.50 1.35
C ARG A 56 -17.79 -15.90 1.80
N ARG A 57 -18.10 -16.79 0.87
CA ARG A 57 -18.49 -18.17 1.17
C ARG A 57 -17.35 -18.95 1.83
N VAL A 58 -16.12 -18.83 1.34
CA VAL A 58 -14.94 -19.45 1.95
C VAL A 58 -14.74 -18.93 3.37
N VAL A 59 -14.75 -17.61 3.55
CA VAL A 59 -14.59 -16.99 4.89
C VAL A 59 -15.70 -17.36 5.86
N ALA A 60 -16.95 -17.44 5.41
CA ALA A 60 -18.09 -17.78 6.27
C ALA A 60 -18.09 -19.24 6.76
N ASN A 61 -17.42 -20.15 6.04
CA ASN A 61 -17.37 -21.58 6.40
C ASN A 61 -16.04 -21.99 7.05
N ALA A 62 -15.08 -21.08 7.15
CA ALA A 62 -13.76 -21.36 7.71
C ALA A 62 -13.80 -21.45 9.24
N GLU A 63 -12.90 -22.25 9.80
CA GLU A 63 -12.66 -22.33 11.24
C GLU A 63 -11.44 -21.48 11.67
N GLU A 64 -11.37 -21.16 12.95
CA GLU A 64 -10.26 -20.38 13.51
C GLU A 64 -8.93 -21.11 13.31
N GLY A 65 -7.96 -20.45 12.68
CA GLY A 65 -6.64 -21.01 12.40
C GLY A 65 -6.49 -21.74 11.04
N GLU A 66 -7.55 -21.80 10.23
CA GLU A 66 -7.48 -22.35 8.86
C GLU A 66 -6.84 -21.40 7.84
N PHE A 67 -6.89 -20.09 8.08
CA PHE A 67 -6.26 -19.10 7.22
C PHE A 67 -4.79 -18.92 7.55
N LEU A 68 -3.93 -19.48 6.70
CA LEU A 68 -2.49 -19.34 6.81
C LEU A 68 -2.03 -17.97 6.28
N GLN A 69 -1.15 -17.29 7.03
CA GLN A 69 -0.77 -15.89 6.78
C GLN A 69 -0.31 -15.63 5.35
N VAL A 70 0.55 -16.50 4.81
CA VAL A 70 1.10 -16.35 3.44
C VAL A 70 0.00 -16.33 2.36
N PHE A 71 -1.06 -17.10 2.53
CA PHE A 71 -2.16 -17.18 1.57
C PHE A 71 -3.08 -15.95 1.69
N VAL A 72 -3.34 -15.48 2.91
CA VAL A 72 -4.08 -14.22 3.12
C VAL A 72 -3.35 -13.05 2.45
N LEU A 73 -2.04 -12.93 2.66
CA LEU A 73 -1.22 -11.89 2.02
C LEU A 73 -1.26 -12.02 0.49
N GLN A 74 -1.21 -13.24 -0.05
CA GLN A 74 -1.31 -13.49 -1.48
C GLN A 74 -2.67 -13.07 -2.04
N ALA A 75 -3.77 -13.39 -1.35
CA ALA A 75 -5.12 -12.98 -1.74
C ALA A 75 -5.26 -11.45 -1.79
N VAL A 76 -4.71 -10.73 -0.79
CA VAL A 76 -4.65 -9.26 -0.79
C VAL A 76 -3.88 -8.74 -2.01
N VAL A 77 -2.71 -9.32 -2.31
CA VAL A 77 -1.93 -8.90 -3.50
C VAL A 77 -2.70 -9.15 -4.80
N HIS A 78 -3.46 -10.23 -4.92
CA HIS A 78 -4.34 -10.45 -6.08
C HIS A 78 -5.42 -9.38 -6.20
N ALA A 79 -6.10 -9.05 -5.10
CA ALA A 79 -7.10 -7.99 -5.08
C ALA A 79 -6.52 -6.62 -5.47
N LEU A 80 -5.32 -6.28 -4.97
CA LEU A 80 -4.62 -5.04 -5.33
C LEU A 80 -4.24 -5.00 -6.81
N ARG A 81 -3.67 -6.09 -7.36
CA ARG A 81 -3.30 -6.16 -8.80
C ARG A 81 -4.50 -6.04 -9.73
N ALA A 82 -5.64 -6.58 -9.31
CA ALA A 82 -6.91 -6.47 -10.03
C ALA A 82 -7.62 -5.12 -9.81
N VAL A 83 -7.11 -4.27 -8.91
CA VAL A 83 -7.76 -3.03 -8.46
C VAL A 83 -9.21 -3.30 -8.00
N SER A 84 -9.42 -4.44 -7.33
CA SER A 84 -10.74 -4.87 -6.86
C SER A 84 -11.09 -4.16 -5.55
N LEU A 85 -11.80 -3.04 -5.66
CA LEU A 85 -12.24 -2.28 -4.49
C LEU A 85 -13.12 -3.11 -3.55
N GLY A 86 -14.02 -3.93 -4.10
CA GLY A 86 -14.92 -4.76 -3.31
C GLY A 86 -14.18 -5.80 -2.47
N LEU A 87 -13.19 -6.49 -3.04
CA LEU A 87 -12.35 -7.43 -2.28
C LEU A 87 -11.54 -6.69 -1.21
N MET A 88 -10.95 -5.54 -1.56
CA MET A 88 -10.17 -4.76 -0.59
C MET A 88 -11.02 -4.27 0.59
N GLN A 89 -12.27 -3.86 0.34
CA GLN A 89 -13.20 -3.49 1.42
C GLN A 89 -13.47 -4.66 2.37
N GLU A 90 -13.73 -5.85 1.85
CA GLU A 90 -13.96 -7.04 2.68
C GLU A 90 -12.69 -7.44 3.45
N PHE A 91 -11.53 -7.47 2.81
CA PHE A 91 -10.27 -7.80 3.47
C PHE A 91 -9.93 -6.84 4.60
N VAL A 92 -10.04 -5.53 4.37
CA VAL A 92 -9.79 -4.51 5.40
C VAL A 92 -10.78 -4.67 6.54
N ARG A 93 -12.07 -4.88 6.24
CA ARG A 93 -13.12 -5.15 7.25
C ARG A 93 -12.83 -6.40 8.08
N TRP A 94 -12.37 -7.48 7.45
CA TRP A 94 -12.01 -8.74 8.11
C TRP A 94 -10.66 -8.71 8.82
N GLY A 95 -10.01 -7.55 8.89
CA GLY A 95 -8.87 -7.34 9.77
C GLY A 95 -7.51 -7.72 9.18
N VAL A 96 -7.37 -7.78 7.85
CA VAL A 96 -6.04 -8.06 7.26
C VAL A 96 -4.96 -7.12 7.81
N PRO A 97 -3.75 -7.62 8.09
CA PRO A 97 -2.69 -6.83 8.72
C PRO A 97 -1.99 -5.94 7.68
N LEU A 98 -2.55 -4.77 7.40
CA LEU A 98 -2.04 -3.86 6.36
C LEU A 98 -0.59 -3.41 6.55
N ARG A 99 -0.09 -3.40 7.79
CA ARG A 99 1.29 -3.03 8.15
C ARG A 99 2.29 -4.19 8.10
N HIS A 100 1.84 -5.36 7.67
CA HIS A 100 2.71 -6.53 7.52
C HIS A 100 3.83 -6.26 6.50
N GLU A 101 5.02 -6.83 6.72
CA GLU A 101 6.23 -6.49 5.94
C GLU A 101 6.06 -6.73 4.42
N GLN A 102 5.33 -7.78 4.03
CA GLN A 102 5.01 -8.14 2.64
C GLN A 102 3.99 -7.18 2.00
N LEU A 103 3.22 -6.41 2.78
CA LEU A 103 2.26 -5.43 2.27
C LEU A 103 2.80 -3.99 2.27
N THR A 104 4.04 -3.77 2.70
CA THR A 104 4.68 -2.44 2.75
C THR A 104 4.64 -1.67 1.42
N GLN A 105 4.53 -2.37 0.29
CA GLN A 105 4.50 -1.80 -1.06
C GLN A 105 3.10 -1.77 -1.68
N ALA A 106 2.03 -2.05 -0.93
CA ALA A 106 0.67 -2.10 -1.45
C ALA A 106 0.23 -0.78 -2.10
N MET A 107 0.59 0.36 -1.50
CA MET A 107 0.28 1.69 -2.08
C MET A 107 1.02 1.95 -3.38
N HIS A 108 2.29 1.54 -3.48
CA HIS A 108 3.08 1.63 -4.70
C HIS A 108 2.48 0.78 -5.81
N LEU A 109 2.14 -0.48 -5.48
CA LEU A 109 1.53 -1.41 -6.41
C LEU A 109 0.24 -0.85 -7.00
N ILE A 110 -0.66 -0.30 -6.17
CA ILE A 110 -1.91 0.32 -6.63
C ILE A 110 -1.62 1.47 -7.60
N CYS A 111 -0.66 2.34 -7.29
CA CYS A 111 -0.28 3.44 -8.17
C CYS A 111 0.26 2.94 -9.53
N GLU A 112 1.06 1.87 -9.53
CA GLU A 112 1.64 1.28 -10.76
C GLU A 112 0.59 0.62 -11.66
N VAL A 113 -0.44 -0.02 -11.10
CA VAL A 113 -1.49 -0.68 -11.87
C VAL A 113 -2.68 0.24 -12.20
N THR A 114 -2.61 1.50 -11.77
CA THR A 114 -3.68 2.48 -12.03
C THR A 114 -3.70 2.86 -13.52
N THR A 115 -4.88 2.75 -14.12
CA THR A 115 -5.19 3.18 -15.48
C THR A 115 -6.32 4.21 -15.45
N ARG A 116 -6.65 4.79 -16.61
CA ARG A 116 -7.81 5.69 -16.71
C ARG A 116 -9.12 5.00 -16.33
N ASP A 117 -9.26 3.73 -16.68
CA ASP A 117 -10.51 2.97 -16.52
C ASP A 117 -10.76 2.57 -15.07
N ASN A 118 -9.70 2.24 -14.32
CA ASN A 118 -9.80 1.79 -12.92
C ASN A 118 -9.47 2.89 -11.89
N PHE A 119 -9.23 4.14 -12.33
CA PHE A 119 -8.77 5.23 -11.47
C PHE A 119 -9.67 5.47 -10.24
N SER A 120 -10.99 5.38 -10.43
CA SER A 120 -11.97 5.63 -9.35
C SER A 120 -11.81 4.62 -8.21
N ASP A 121 -11.51 3.37 -8.55
CA ASP A 121 -11.34 2.30 -7.58
C ASP A 121 -9.95 2.32 -6.97
N ALA A 122 -8.91 2.54 -7.78
CA ALA A 122 -7.53 2.71 -7.29
C ALA A 122 -7.43 3.83 -6.24
N TRP A 123 -8.05 4.98 -6.52
CA TRP A 123 -8.14 6.09 -5.58
C TRP A 123 -8.81 5.70 -4.27
N ARG A 124 -9.97 5.04 -4.34
CA ARG A 124 -10.70 4.58 -3.14
C ARG A 124 -9.91 3.53 -2.35
N ILE A 125 -9.17 2.66 -3.03
CA ILE A 125 -8.28 1.71 -2.37
C ILE A 125 -7.16 2.45 -1.64
N LEU A 126 -6.55 3.48 -2.22
CA LEU A 126 -5.54 4.29 -1.52
C LEU A 126 -6.09 4.93 -0.25
N GLN A 127 -7.30 5.49 -0.30
CA GLN A 127 -7.98 6.03 0.88
C GLN A 127 -8.23 4.94 1.93
N LEU A 128 -8.75 3.80 1.50
CA LEU A 128 -9.03 2.66 2.37
C LEU A 128 -7.75 2.13 3.04
N LEU A 129 -6.63 2.06 2.32
CA LEU A 129 -5.35 1.65 2.89
C LEU A 129 -4.82 2.67 3.90
N MET A 130 -5.02 3.97 3.68
CA MET A 130 -4.62 5.03 4.63
C MET A 130 -5.48 5.03 5.90
N GLU A 131 -6.79 4.87 5.75
CA GLU A 131 -7.73 4.78 6.87
C GLU A 131 -7.49 3.49 7.68
N GLY A 132 -7.29 2.39 6.96
CA GLY A 132 -6.97 1.08 7.52
C GLY A 132 -8.11 0.42 8.28
N ASN A 133 -7.74 -0.42 9.24
CA ASN A 133 -8.66 -1.13 10.14
C ASN A 133 -8.15 -1.05 11.59
N ALA A 134 -8.60 -1.95 12.46
CA ALA A 134 -8.17 -2.03 13.86
C ALA A 134 -6.64 -2.16 14.02
N ASN A 135 -5.93 -2.67 13.02
CA ASN A 135 -4.46 -2.81 13.00
C ASN A 135 -3.74 -1.56 12.45
N GLY A 136 -4.50 -0.50 12.15
CA GLY A 136 -4.02 0.77 11.61
C GLY A 136 -3.96 0.81 10.08
N GLY A 137 -3.86 2.02 9.53
CA GLY A 137 -3.67 2.25 8.10
C GLY A 137 -2.20 2.39 7.70
N MET A 138 -1.96 2.60 6.42
CA MET A 138 -0.63 2.76 5.82
C MET A 138 -0.25 4.24 5.65
N ASP A 139 1.04 4.54 5.69
CA ASP A 139 1.55 5.89 5.43
C ASP A 139 1.82 6.10 3.93
N ILE A 140 1.12 7.06 3.33
CA ILE A 140 1.26 7.43 1.91
C ILE A 140 2.67 7.95 1.57
N ASN A 141 3.44 8.36 2.58
CA ASN A 141 4.79 8.88 2.45
C ASN A 141 5.87 7.81 2.60
N GLN A 142 5.51 6.55 2.87
CA GLN A 142 6.48 5.47 3.08
C GLN A 142 7.29 5.22 1.78
N PRO A 143 8.62 5.41 1.80
CA PRO A 143 9.46 5.07 0.65
C PRO A 143 9.55 3.55 0.49
N ARG A 144 9.49 3.04 -0.75
CA ARG A 144 9.67 1.60 -1.00
C ARG A 144 11.12 1.17 -0.85
N SER A 145 11.29 -0.07 -0.40
CA SER A 145 12.58 -0.62 0.02
C SER A 145 13.61 -0.76 -1.09
N VAL A 146 13.22 -0.76 -2.37
CA VAL A 146 14.12 -0.98 -3.51
C VAL A 146 14.83 0.29 -4.01
N ASP A 147 14.10 1.39 -4.17
CA ASP A 147 14.62 2.65 -4.78
C ASP A 147 14.23 3.92 -4.02
N GLY A 148 13.49 3.80 -2.91
CA GLY A 148 13.08 4.93 -2.08
C GLY A 148 11.96 5.75 -2.71
N TRP A 149 11.26 5.22 -3.71
CA TRP A 149 10.13 5.90 -4.31
C TRP A 149 8.93 5.91 -3.36
N THR A 150 8.20 7.01 -3.37
CA THR A 150 6.86 7.10 -2.77
C THR A 150 5.80 6.86 -3.85
N PRO A 151 4.54 6.61 -3.46
CA PRO A 151 3.40 6.64 -4.39
C PRO A 151 3.38 7.90 -5.28
N LEU A 152 3.75 9.07 -4.72
CA LEU A 152 3.82 10.32 -5.48
C LEU A 152 4.94 10.31 -6.54
N CYS A 153 6.08 9.66 -6.26
CA CYS A 153 7.14 9.49 -7.26
C CYS A 153 6.63 8.74 -8.51
N ILE A 154 5.85 7.67 -8.32
CA ILE A 154 5.26 6.88 -9.41
C ILE A 154 4.36 7.77 -10.28
N ALA A 155 3.41 8.46 -9.65
CA ALA A 155 2.49 9.36 -10.37
C ALA A 155 3.23 10.47 -11.16
N CYS A 156 4.34 10.99 -10.61
CA CYS A 156 5.16 12.00 -11.28
C CYS A 156 5.93 11.43 -12.49
N VAL A 157 6.53 10.25 -12.35
CA VAL A 157 7.28 9.61 -13.45
C VAL A 157 6.36 9.26 -14.61
N ASP A 158 5.19 8.70 -14.31
CA ASP A 158 4.20 8.27 -15.31
C ASP A 158 3.44 9.43 -15.96
N ALA A 159 3.67 10.66 -15.48
CA ALA A 159 2.92 11.86 -15.85
C ALA A 159 1.40 11.71 -15.62
N CYS A 160 1.00 10.95 -14.59
CA CYS A 160 -0.39 10.71 -14.25
C CYS A 160 -0.94 11.86 -13.40
N LEU A 161 -1.38 12.93 -14.08
CA LEU A 161 -1.89 14.14 -13.45
C LEU A 161 -3.02 13.88 -12.43
N PRO A 162 -4.07 13.07 -12.73
CA PRO A 162 -5.14 12.80 -11.76
C PRO A 162 -4.63 12.12 -10.48
N LEU A 163 -3.70 11.16 -10.62
CA LEU A 163 -3.14 10.43 -9.49
C LEU A 163 -2.24 11.34 -8.65
N ALA A 164 -1.37 12.13 -9.27
CA ALA A 164 -0.52 13.09 -8.57
C ALA A 164 -1.35 14.10 -7.77
N PHE A 165 -2.42 14.65 -8.37
CA PHE A 165 -3.35 15.55 -7.69
C PHE A 165 -3.97 14.89 -6.47
N LYS A 166 -4.50 13.68 -6.63
CA LYS A 166 -5.15 12.92 -5.57
C LYS A 166 -4.21 12.56 -4.42
N LEU A 167 -2.98 12.14 -4.72
CA LEU A 167 -1.96 11.89 -3.70
C LEU A 167 -1.61 13.15 -2.91
N LEU A 168 -1.54 14.32 -3.56
CA LEU A 168 -1.33 15.60 -2.88
C LEU A 168 -2.51 16.01 -2.00
N GLU A 169 -3.75 15.74 -2.43
CA GLU A 169 -4.94 15.91 -1.58
C GLU A 169 -4.85 15.05 -0.31
N LEU A 170 -4.29 13.83 -0.42
CA LEU A 170 -3.98 12.93 0.70
C LEU A 170 -2.73 13.32 1.50
N LYS A 171 -2.19 14.53 1.31
CA LYS A 171 -1.01 15.03 2.02
C LYS A 171 0.27 14.23 1.76
N ALA A 172 0.41 13.66 0.56
CA ALA A 172 1.71 13.16 0.13
C ALA A 172 2.74 14.30 0.12
N ASP A 173 3.91 14.06 0.70
CA ASP A 173 5.02 15.00 0.79
C ASP A 173 5.76 15.06 -0.56
N PRO A 174 5.75 16.22 -1.26
CA PRO A 174 6.39 16.36 -2.55
C PRO A 174 7.92 16.48 -2.47
N ASN A 175 8.52 16.35 -1.28
CA ASN A 175 9.94 16.53 -1.04
C ASN A 175 10.69 15.25 -0.63
N ILE A 176 10.05 14.08 -0.62
CA ILE A 176 10.73 12.83 -0.28
C ILE A 176 11.70 12.44 -1.39
N ILE A 177 12.99 12.40 -1.05
CA ILE A 177 14.08 12.13 -2.01
C ILE A 177 14.23 10.62 -2.20
N THR A 178 14.30 10.17 -3.45
CA THR A 178 14.56 8.77 -3.80
C THR A 178 16.02 8.39 -3.54
N ARG A 179 16.35 7.10 -3.61
CA ARG A 179 17.75 6.63 -3.50
C ARG A 179 18.64 7.10 -4.67
N SER A 180 18.04 7.61 -5.74
CA SER A 180 18.75 8.19 -6.89
C SER A 180 18.97 9.70 -6.75
N ASP A 181 18.75 10.27 -5.56
CA ASP A 181 18.81 11.72 -5.30
C ASP A 181 17.84 12.53 -6.18
N GLU A 182 16.65 12.00 -6.45
CA GLU A 182 15.60 12.68 -7.20
C GLU A 182 14.42 13.06 -6.29
N THR A 183 13.86 14.25 -6.46
CA THR A 183 12.58 14.64 -5.85
C THR A 183 11.41 14.28 -6.78
N PRO A 184 10.16 14.16 -6.28
CA PRO A 184 8.97 14.05 -7.12
C PRO A 184 8.91 15.13 -8.21
N LEU A 185 9.31 16.37 -7.90
CA LEU A 185 9.37 17.46 -8.88
C LEU A 185 10.42 17.23 -9.97
N ALA A 186 11.61 16.71 -9.62
CA ALA A 186 12.63 16.35 -10.60
C ALA A 186 12.13 15.23 -11.53
N LEU A 187 11.49 14.21 -10.97
CA LEU A 187 10.89 13.11 -11.71
C LEU A 187 9.78 13.58 -12.67
N ALA A 188 8.91 14.51 -12.23
CA ALA A 188 7.85 15.06 -13.07
C ALA A 188 8.41 15.81 -14.30
N LYS A 189 9.52 16.52 -14.15
CA LYS A 189 10.18 17.26 -15.25
C LYS A 189 10.92 16.36 -16.25
N ARG A 190 11.13 15.08 -15.94
CA ARG A 190 11.88 14.16 -16.80
C ARG A 190 11.08 13.84 -18.04
N ALA A 191 11.48 14.38 -19.19
CA ALA A 191 10.94 13.95 -20.48
C ALA A 191 11.40 12.52 -20.77
N LEU A 192 10.46 11.63 -21.08
CA LEU A 192 10.75 10.26 -21.49
C LEU A 192 10.66 10.13 -23.01
N PRO A 193 11.54 9.34 -23.67
CA PRO A 193 11.53 9.16 -25.12
C PRO A 193 10.20 8.65 -25.72
N GLY A 194 9.30 8.11 -24.88
CA GLY A 194 7.97 7.63 -25.27
C GLY A 194 6.81 8.50 -24.81
N ASP A 195 7.04 9.70 -24.26
CA ASP A 195 5.94 10.55 -23.80
C ASP A 195 5.00 10.93 -24.94
N THR A 196 3.71 10.73 -24.71
CA THR A 196 2.64 11.29 -25.55
C THR A 196 2.58 12.81 -25.39
N GLU A 197 1.86 13.50 -26.29
CA GLU A 197 1.66 14.94 -26.14
C GLU A 197 0.90 15.28 -24.85
N GLU A 198 -0.12 14.48 -24.51
CA GLU A 198 -0.85 14.59 -23.24
C GLU A 198 0.08 14.45 -22.02
N GLN A 199 1.05 13.54 -22.07
CA GLN A 199 2.03 13.37 -20.99
C GLN A 199 2.98 14.56 -20.91
N ARG A 200 3.46 15.10 -22.04
CA ARG A 200 4.31 16.29 -22.05
C ARG A 200 3.61 17.50 -21.43
N GLU A 201 2.34 17.72 -21.78
CA GLU A 201 1.52 18.77 -21.17
C GLU A 201 1.28 18.49 -19.67
N ALA A 202 0.93 17.27 -19.31
CA ALA A 202 0.69 16.86 -17.93
C ALA A 202 1.91 17.09 -17.03
N ARG A 203 3.13 16.81 -17.50
CA ARG A 203 4.37 17.07 -16.74
C ARG A 203 4.52 18.53 -16.32
N GLY A 204 4.17 19.46 -17.21
CA GLY A 204 4.17 20.90 -16.89
C GLY A 204 3.15 21.25 -15.81
N ILE A 205 1.93 20.70 -15.92
CA ILE A 205 0.86 20.92 -14.93
C ILE A 205 1.24 20.31 -13.57
N ILE A 206 1.73 19.06 -13.55
CA ILE A 206 2.20 18.37 -12.34
C ILE A 206 3.33 19.17 -11.68
N SER A 207 4.30 19.65 -12.46
CA SER A 207 5.40 20.45 -11.93
C SER A 207 4.91 21.72 -11.23
N ASN A 208 3.95 22.43 -11.83
CA ASN A 208 3.37 23.64 -11.23
C ASN A 208 2.53 23.32 -9.99
N MET A 209 1.79 22.22 -10.02
CA MET A 209 1.02 21.72 -8.88
C MET A 209 1.93 21.33 -7.71
N LEU A 210 3.00 20.59 -7.95
CA LEU A 210 3.97 20.24 -6.90
C LEU A 210 4.54 21.50 -6.23
N ARG A 211 4.89 22.54 -7.01
CA ARG A 211 5.34 23.83 -6.46
C ARG A 211 4.30 24.48 -5.56
N SER A 212 3.03 24.47 -5.94
CA SER A 212 1.96 25.05 -5.11
C SER A 212 1.76 24.28 -3.80
N TYR A 213 2.12 22.99 -3.77
CA TYR A 213 2.16 22.15 -2.57
C TYR A 213 3.51 22.20 -1.82
N GLY A 214 4.42 23.11 -2.18
CA GLY A 214 5.68 23.33 -1.45
C GLY A 214 6.85 22.44 -1.87
N ALA A 215 6.79 21.83 -3.06
CA ALA A 215 7.93 21.11 -3.63
C ALA A 215 9.12 22.04 -3.85
N GLN A 216 10.30 21.59 -3.44
CA GLN A 216 11.55 22.31 -3.63
C GLN A 216 12.19 22.01 -5.00
N GLU A 217 12.87 23.00 -5.57
CA GLU A 217 13.51 22.87 -6.89
C GLU A 217 14.67 21.89 -6.93
N SER A 218 15.42 21.79 -5.82
CA SER A 218 16.60 20.94 -5.75
C SER A 218 16.60 20.09 -4.49
N THR A 219 17.25 18.93 -4.56
CA THR A 219 17.51 18.09 -3.38
C THR A 219 18.32 18.83 -2.32
N ARG A 220 19.19 19.77 -2.71
CA ARG A 220 19.93 20.62 -1.77
C ARG A 220 18.99 21.48 -0.92
N ASP A 221 17.95 22.05 -1.53
CA ASP A 221 16.97 22.89 -0.83
C ASP A 221 16.13 22.04 0.14
N VAL A 222 15.70 20.85 -0.29
CA VAL A 222 15.04 19.87 0.60
C VAL A 222 15.91 19.53 1.81
N LEU A 223 17.19 19.19 1.59
CA LEU A 223 18.13 18.84 2.65
C LEU A 223 18.47 20.03 3.56
N ALA A 224 18.47 21.26 3.01
CA ALA A 224 18.67 22.48 3.80
C ALA A 224 17.47 22.74 4.72
N MET A 225 16.24 22.53 4.24
CA MET A 225 15.03 22.67 5.04
C MET A 225 14.94 21.64 6.17
N SER A 226 15.25 20.36 5.89
CA SER A 226 15.25 19.32 6.93
C SER A 226 16.29 19.57 8.03
N ARG A 227 17.48 20.08 7.65
CA ARG A 227 18.53 20.49 8.61
C ARG A 227 18.18 21.77 9.38
N GLY A 228 17.41 22.68 8.79
CA GLY A 228 16.94 23.91 9.42
C GLY A 228 15.79 23.68 10.41
N ALA A 229 14.88 22.76 10.10
CA ALA A 229 13.79 22.34 11.00
C ALA A 229 14.32 21.68 12.28
N ASN A 230 15.43 20.93 12.17
CA ASN A 230 16.11 20.33 13.33
C ASN A 230 16.97 21.32 14.14
N LYS A 231 17.00 22.61 13.78
CA LYS A 231 17.79 23.65 14.43
C LYS A 231 16.95 24.91 14.70
N ARG A 232 16.08 24.90 15.72
CA ARG A 232 15.62 26.09 16.50
C ARG A 232 14.71 25.72 17.69
N PRO A 233 14.85 26.31 18.90
CA PRO A 233 16.06 26.74 19.59
C PRO A 233 16.14 26.20 21.05
N THR A 234 17.30 25.68 21.46
CA THR A 234 17.71 25.63 22.87
C THR A 234 18.10 27.04 23.29
N GLY A 235 17.14 27.83 23.78
CA GLY A 235 17.41 29.23 24.09
C GLY A 235 16.29 29.96 24.83
N ALA A 236 15.69 29.34 25.84
CA ALA A 236 15.01 30.10 26.89
C ALA A 236 16.04 30.40 27.99
N LYS A 237 16.74 31.54 27.87
CA LYS A 237 17.38 32.15 29.04
C LYS A 237 16.25 32.80 29.86
N ALA A 238 16.02 32.24 31.04
CA ALA A 238 15.32 32.91 32.12
C ALA A 238 16.07 34.21 32.46
N ALA A 239 15.32 35.31 32.52
CA ALA A 239 15.66 36.55 33.21
C ALA A 239 14.40 36.98 33.96
#